data_AF-A0A9D0L7M3-F1
#
_entry.id   AF-A0A9D0L7M3-F1
#
_cell.length_a   1.000
_cell.length_b   1.000
_cell.length_c   1.000
_cell.angle_alpha   90.00
_cell.angle_beta   90.00
_cell.angle_gamma   90.00
#
_symmetry.space_group_name_H-M   'P 1'
#
loop_
_entity.id
_entity.type
_entity.pdbx_description
1 polymer ?
#
loop_
_entity_poly.entity_id
_entity_poly.type
_entity_poly.pdbx_seq_one_letter_code
_entity_poly.pdbx_strand_id
1 'polypeptide(L)' 'MKKRATLLVITAALAVTWSACGEATPESMKAVSYNVGLAVGFVKAAESRAPLAIEQIAALDADVVCVQEVWLPRH' A
#
# COMPACT_ATOMS: atom_id res chain seq x y z
N MET A 1 34.13 30.08 -34.99
CA MET A 1 33.32 30.59 -33.86
C MET A 1 31.91 29.97 -33.77
N LYS A 2 31.28 29.53 -34.86
CA LYS A 2 29.91 28.94 -34.86
C LYS A 2 29.74 27.60 -34.10
N LYS A 3 30.77 26.74 -34.05
CA LYS A 3 30.71 25.39 -33.43
C LYS A 3 30.58 25.40 -31.89
N ARG A 4 31.02 26.49 -31.23
CA ARG A 4 30.97 26.61 -29.76
C ARG A 4 29.57 26.97 -29.25
N ALA A 5 28.80 27.73 -30.02
CA ALA A 5 27.43 28.09 -29.69
C ALA A 5 26.48 26.89 -29.79
N THR A 6 26.67 26.02 -30.78
CA THR A 6 25.84 24.81 -30.97
C THR A 6 26.01 23.79 -29.85
N LEU A 7 27.23 23.62 -29.33
CA LEU A 7 27.50 22.67 -28.24
C LEU A 7 26.86 23.13 -26.91
N LEU A 8 26.83 24.45 -26.67
CA LEU A 8 26.27 25.03 -25.44
C LEU A 8 24.73 24.93 -25.39
N VAL A 9 24.06 25.00 -26.54
CA VAL A 9 22.59 24.89 -26.64
C VAL A 9 22.13 23.44 -26.40
N ILE A 10 22.90 22.46 -26.84
CA ILE A 10 22.56 21.04 -26.67
C ILE A 10 22.69 20.61 -25.20
N THR A 11 23.74 21.05 -24.49
CA THR A 11 23.90 20.73 -23.06
C THR A 11 22.84 21.39 -22.18
N ALA A 12 22.42 22.62 -22.50
CA ALA A 12 21.34 23.28 -21.76
C ALA A 12 19.98 22.60 -21.98
N ALA A 13 19.68 22.13 -23.20
CA ALA A 13 18.42 21.45 -23.49
C ALA A 13 18.29 20.08 -22.78
N LEU A 14 19.38 19.32 -22.67
CA LEU A 14 19.42 18.04 -21.96
C LEU A 14 19.22 18.16 -20.43
N ALA A 15 19.69 19.25 -19.84
CA ALA A 15 19.53 19.51 -18.39
C ALA A 15 18.08 19.87 -18.03
N VAL A 16 17.35 20.55 -18.91
CA VAL A 16 15.95 20.93 -18.68
C VAL A 16 15.01 19.72 -18.83
N THR A 17 15.32 18.77 -19.72
CA THR A 17 14.49 17.56 -19.91
C THR A 17 14.65 16.52 -18.80
N TRP A 18 15.79 16.48 -18.10
CA TRP A 18 15.98 15.55 -16.96
C TRP A 18 15.18 15.97 -15.73
N SER A 19 15.01 17.28 -15.51
CA SER A 19 14.32 17.82 -14.33
C SER A 19 12.79 17.90 -14.48
N ALA A 20 12.24 17.68 -15.69
CA ALA A 20 10.80 17.75 -15.96
C ALA A 20 10.08 16.42 -15.68
N CYS A 21 10.81 15.30 -15.59
CA CYS A 21 10.32 14.10 -14.95
C CYS A 21 10.47 14.30 -13.45
N GLY A 22 9.45 14.89 -12.82
CA GLY A 22 9.38 14.94 -11.36
C GLY A 22 9.61 13.54 -10.81
N GLU A 23 10.56 13.39 -9.89
CA GLU A 23 10.80 12.15 -9.18
C GLU A 23 9.48 11.75 -8.52
N ALA A 24 8.84 10.68 -9.01
CA ALA A 24 7.72 10.10 -8.30
C ALA A 24 8.27 9.61 -6.96
N THR A 25 8.02 10.36 -5.90
CA THR A 25 8.33 9.88 -4.55
C THR A 25 7.50 8.63 -4.34
N PRO A 26 8.10 7.46 -4.07
CA PRO A 26 7.33 6.26 -3.79
C PRO A 26 6.48 6.54 -2.55
N GLU A 27 5.17 6.69 -2.71
CA GLU A 27 4.28 6.66 -1.57
C GLU A 27 4.32 5.24 -1.01
N SER A 28 4.65 5.11 0.27
CA SER A 28 4.66 3.81 0.93
C SER A 28 3.23 3.35 1.15
N MET A 29 2.92 2.13 0.72
CA MET A 29 1.64 1.47 0.97
C MET A 29 1.85 0.31 1.94
N LYS A 30 1.10 0.28 3.03
CA LYS A 30 1.08 -0.79 4.03
C LYS A 30 -0.11 -1.71 3.79
N ALA A 31 0.19 -2.94 3.38
CA ALA A 31 -0.79 -4.01 3.28
C ALA A 31 -0.59 -5.01 4.42
N VAL A 32 -1.67 -5.38 5.10
CA VAL A 32 -1.69 -6.41 6.15
C VAL A 32 -2.57 -7.57 5.72
N SER A 33 -2.14 -8.79 6.00
CA SER A 33 -2.97 -9.99 5.92
C SER A 33 -3.23 -10.50 7.32
N TYR A 34 -4.51 -10.72 7.66
CA TYR A 34 -4.92 -11.11 9.01
C TYR A 34 -6.01 -12.18 8.97
N ASN A 35 -5.70 -13.35 9.51
CA ASN A 35 -6.67 -14.43 9.70
C ASN A 35 -7.37 -14.22 11.05
N VAL A 36 -8.68 -13.96 11.04
CA VAL A 36 -9.46 -13.69 12.27
C VAL A 36 -9.87 -14.95 13.02
N GLY A 37 -9.66 -16.14 12.43
CA GLY A 37 -9.91 -17.43 13.06
C GLY A 37 -11.35 -17.60 13.54
N LEU A 38 -12.33 -17.04 12.82
CA LEU A 38 -13.74 -17.03 13.22
C LEU A 38 -14.50 -18.27 12.72
N ALA A 39 -13.84 -19.38 12.40
CA ALA A 39 -14.50 -20.63 12.04
C ALA A 39 -15.33 -21.20 13.19
N VAL A 40 -16.57 -20.73 13.32
CA VAL A 40 -17.53 -21.12 14.35
C VAL A 40 -17.78 -22.63 14.29
N GLY A 41 -17.78 -23.28 15.45
CA GLY A 41 -17.91 -24.74 15.56
C GLY A 41 -16.59 -25.52 15.40
N PHE A 42 -15.53 -24.89 14.87
CA PHE A 42 -14.21 -25.52 14.69
C PHE A 42 -13.14 -24.90 15.57
N VAL A 43 -13.12 -23.57 15.67
CA VAL A 43 -12.15 -22.84 16.49
C VAL A 43 -12.79 -22.44 17.81
N LYS A 44 -12.15 -22.82 18.92
CA LYS A 44 -12.62 -22.52 20.28
C LYS A 44 -12.85 -21.02 20.45
N ALA A 45 -14.00 -20.67 21.06
CA ALA A 45 -14.36 -19.28 21.34
C ALA A 45 -14.35 -18.36 20.10
N ALA A 46 -14.63 -18.89 18.90
CA ALA A 46 -14.75 -18.06 17.68
C ALA A 46 -15.81 -16.96 17.83
N GLU A 47 -17.01 -17.29 18.28
CA GLU A 47 -18.11 -16.33 18.41
C GLU A 47 -17.76 -15.18 19.37
N SER A 48 -17.19 -15.48 20.54
CA SER A 48 -16.84 -14.45 21.53
C SER A 48 -15.62 -13.62 21.14
N ARG A 49 -14.79 -14.08 20.19
CA ARG A 49 -13.64 -13.32 19.67
C ARG A 49 -14.03 -12.30 18.60
N ALA A 50 -15.21 -12.41 17.99
CA ALA A 50 -15.59 -11.53 16.89
C ALA A 50 -15.54 -10.03 17.25
N PRO A 51 -16.05 -9.56 18.40
CA PRO A 51 -15.92 -8.14 18.78
C PRO A 51 -14.46 -7.70 18.95
N LEU A 52 -13.63 -8.53 19.58
CA LEU A 52 -12.21 -8.25 19.80
C LEU A 52 -11.42 -8.22 18.48
N ALA A 53 -11.73 -9.11 17.54
CA ALA A 53 -11.10 -9.14 16.22
C ALA A 53 -11.41 -7.86 15.42
N ILE A 54 -12.64 -7.33 15.53
CA ILE A 54 -13.02 -6.06 14.90
C ILE A 54 -12.19 -4.91 15.47
N GLU A 55 -12.07 -4.83 16.80
CA GLU A 55 -11.25 -3.81 17.47
C GLU A 55 -9.78 -3.89 17.04
N GLN A 56 -9.23 -5.11 16.95
CA GLN A 56 -7.85 -5.31 16.52
C GLN A 56 -7.61 -4.92 15.06
N ILE A 57 -8.51 -5.29 14.14
CA ILE A 57 -8.41 -4.89 12.74
C ILE A 57 -8.48 -3.37 12.60
N ALA A 58 -9.39 -2.71 13.32
CA ALA A 58 -9.54 -1.26 13.28
C ALA A 58 -8.31 -0.50 13.82
N ALA A 59 -7.51 -1.13 14.68
CA ALA A 59 -6.29 -0.56 15.22
C ALA A 59 -5.04 -0.77 14.33
N LEU A 60 -5.15 -1.49 13.21
CA LEU A 60 -4.03 -1.71 12.30
C LEU A 60 -3.69 -0.42 11.56
N ASP A 61 -2.41 -0.03 11.62
CA ASP A 61 -1.82 1.02 10.78
C ASP A 61 -1.53 0.45 9.39
N ALA A 62 -2.59 0.29 8.59
CA ALA A 62 -2.54 -0.26 7.25
C ALA A 62 -3.49 0.49 6.31
N ASP A 63 -3.06 0.67 5.07
CA ASP A 63 -3.90 1.23 4.00
C ASP A 63 -4.88 0.18 3.48
N VAL A 64 -4.46 -1.10 3.49
CA VAL A 64 -5.26 -2.24 3.05
C VAL A 64 -5.09 -3.39 4.03
N VAL A 65 -6.21 -3.95 4.50
CA VAL A 65 -6.23 -5.18 5.30
C VAL A 65 -6.99 -6.27 4.54
N CYS A 66 -6.31 -7.36 4.22
CA CYS A 66 -6.92 -8.58 3.72
C CYS A 66 -7.27 -9.48 4.90
N VAL A 67 -8.57 -9.78 5.08
CA VAL A 67 -9.07 -10.56 6.22
C VAL A 67 -9.52 -11.95 5.73
N GLN A 68 -9.07 -13.02 6.40
CA GLN A 68 -9.47 -14.40 6.09
C GLN A 68 -10.12 -15.10 7.28
N GLU A 69 -10.76 -16.26 7.02
CA GLU A 69 -11.53 -17.00 8.02
C GLU A 69 -12.65 -16.15 8.65
N VAL A 70 -13.31 -15.34 7.82
CA VAL A 70 -14.55 -14.67 8.18
C VAL A 70 -15.70 -15.65 7.92
N TRP A 71 -16.32 -16.13 8.99
CA TRP A 71 -17.47 -17.03 8.88
C TRP A 71 -18.72 -16.29 9.32
N LEU A 72 -19.63 -16.07 8.37
CA LEU A 72 -20.91 -15.44 8.66
C LEU A 72 -21.88 -16.46 9.28
N PRO A 73 -22.66 -16.09 10.31
CA PRO A 73 -23.63 -16.99 10.94
C PRO A 73 -24.77 -17.46 10.02
N ARG A 74 -24.92 -16.87 8.83
CA ARG A 74 -25.89 -17.28 7.81
C ARG A 74 -25.25 -17.28 6.43
N HIS A 75 -25.56 -18.32 5.66
CA HIS A 75 -25.58 -18.27 4.20
C HIS A 75 -26.97 -17.82 3.76
#